data_AF-A0A6P3BX29-F1
#
_entry.id   AF-A0A6P3BX29-F1
#
_cell.length_a   1.000
_cell.length_b   1.000
_cell.length_c   1.000
_cell.angle_alpha   90.00
_cell.angle_beta   90.00
_cell.angle_gamma   90.00
#
_symmetry.space_group_name_H-M   'P 1'
#
loop_
_entity.id
_entity.type
_entity.pdbx_description
1 polymer ?
#
loop_
_entity_poly.entity_id
_entity_poly.type
_entity_poly.pdbx_seq_one_letter_code
_entity_poly.pdbx_strand_id
1 'polypeptide(L)'
;MKRRTLLTAGAIVVAAGLAGCTAMLFEDGHYEETVDRFLVSVDDEKFVVLGKKYHYVFDMPEHLGAVLASPYRKSIKASLYEFVAQGSKISGDFSLRLHRDDMTDEDWNRALEDGFTTLGD
;
A
#
# COMPACT_ATOMS: atom_id res chain seq x y z
N MET A 1 9.34 13.57 -68.05
CA MET A 1 8.53 14.11 -66.94
C MET A 1 9.33 14.03 -65.64
N LYS A 2 9.77 15.18 -65.10
CA LYS A 2 10.45 15.31 -63.81
C LYS A 2 9.42 15.71 -62.76
N ARG A 3 9.25 14.92 -61.71
CA ARG A 3 8.89 15.38 -60.36
C ARG A 3 9.57 14.46 -59.36
N ARG A 4 10.72 14.94 -58.87
CA ARG A 4 11.57 14.32 -57.86
C ARG A 4 11.19 14.88 -56.50
N THR A 5 11.13 13.99 -55.52
CA THR A 5 11.53 14.21 -54.12
C THR A 5 10.71 15.20 -53.30
N LEU A 6 9.83 14.66 -52.44
CA LEU A 6 9.41 15.34 -51.22
C LEU A 6 9.68 14.42 -50.01
N LEU A 7 10.84 14.66 -49.42
CA LEU A 7 11.10 14.75 -47.98
C LEU A 7 10.43 13.70 -47.07
N THR A 8 11.14 12.59 -46.89
CA THR A 8 11.17 11.83 -45.63
C THR A 8 11.77 12.71 -44.53
N ALA A 9 10.91 13.35 -43.72
CA ALA A 9 11.33 14.00 -42.48
C ALA A 9 10.19 13.90 -41.46
N GLY A 10 10.40 13.13 -40.40
CA GLY A 10 9.42 13.03 -39.32
C GLY A 10 9.64 11.89 -38.32
N ALA A 11 10.88 11.43 -38.10
CA ALA A 11 11.17 10.64 -36.90
C ALA A 11 11.41 11.62 -35.74
N ILE A 12 10.33 12.12 -35.12
CA ILE A 12 10.45 12.82 -33.85
C ILE A 12 10.63 11.73 -32.79
N VAL A 13 11.88 11.59 -32.34
CA VAL A 13 12.25 10.79 -31.17
C VAL A 13 11.63 11.45 -29.94
N VAL A 14 10.43 11.02 -29.55
CA VAL A 14 9.85 11.33 -28.24
C VAL A 14 10.29 10.23 -27.28
N ALA A 15 11.57 10.22 -26.92
CA ALA A 15 12.11 9.29 -25.92
C ALA A 15 12.63 10.01 -24.65
N ALA A 16 12.38 11.31 -24.51
CA ALA A 16 12.83 12.09 -23.36
C ALA A 16 11.82 12.14 -22.19
N GLY A 17 10.66 11.48 -22.31
CA GLY A 17 9.62 11.48 -21.27
C GLY A 17 9.64 10.30 -20.29
N LEU A 18 10.48 9.29 -20.51
CA LEU A 18 10.48 8.06 -19.71
C LEU A 18 11.44 8.08 -18.51
N ALA A 19 12.19 9.17 -18.32
CA ALA A 19 13.09 9.32 -17.16
C ALA A 19 12.35 9.64 -15.84
N GLY A 20 11.01 9.68 -15.84
CA GLY A 20 10.20 9.97 -14.65
C GLY A 20 10.05 8.80 -13.65
N CYS A 21 10.44 7.57 -14.01
CA CYS A 21 10.14 6.39 -13.18
C CYS A 21 11.30 5.89 -12.31
N THR A 22 12.47 6.54 -12.30
CA THR A 22 13.68 5.96 -11.67
C THR A 22 14.21 6.72 -10.45
N ALA A 23 13.61 7.84 -10.06
CA ALA A 23 14.09 8.59 -8.89
C ALA A 23 14.07 7.76 -7.59
N MET A 24 13.12 6.84 -7.45
CA MET A 24 13.00 5.97 -6.27
C MET A 24 13.91 4.73 -6.31
N LEU A 25 14.62 4.48 -7.42
CA LEU A 25 15.58 3.36 -7.53
C LEU A 25 16.95 3.66 -6.90
N PHE A 26 17.18 4.90 -6.45
CA PHE A 26 18.49 5.37 -5.97
C PHE A 26 18.50 5.93 -4.54
N GLU A 27 17.36 5.97 -3.86
CA GLU A 27 17.33 6.19 -2.41
C GLU A 27 17.57 4.85 -1.72
N ASP A 28 18.23 4.85 -0.55
CA ASP A 28 18.79 3.69 0.16
C ASP A 28 17.72 2.68 0.62
N GLY A 29 16.90 2.11 -0.28
CA GLY A 29 15.95 1.00 -0.09
C GLY A 29 14.87 1.16 0.98
N HIS A 30 15.00 2.14 1.85
CA HIS A 30 14.26 2.32 3.09
C HIS A 30 13.44 3.60 2.97
N TYR A 31 12.14 3.42 2.89
CA TYR A 31 11.18 4.50 2.76
C TYR A 31 10.17 4.43 3.91
N GLU A 32 10.00 5.53 4.64
CA GLU A 32 8.92 5.72 5.60
C GLU A 32 7.81 6.58 4.99
N GLU A 33 6.56 6.11 5.04
CA GLU A 33 5.38 6.79 4.55
C GLU A 33 4.41 7.10 5.70
N THR A 34 3.77 8.26 5.64
CA THR A 34 2.63 8.55 6.53
C THR A 34 1.35 8.08 5.86
N VAL A 35 0.66 7.13 6.49
CA VAL A 35 -0.61 6.62 5.95
C VAL A 35 -1.77 7.54 6.29
N ASP A 36 -2.53 7.95 5.28
CA ASP A 36 -3.76 8.73 5.43
C ASP A 36 -4.96 7.81 5.69
N ARG A 37 -5.09 6.74 4.92
CA ARG A 37 -6.24 5.81 5.03
C ARG A 37 -5.97 4.45 4.39
N PHE A 38 -6.83 3.49 4.74
CA PHE A 38 -6.91 2.19 4.10
C PHE A 38 -8.21 2.03 3.33
N LEU A 39 -8.17 1.25 2.26
CA LEU A 39 -9.35 0.79 1.55
C LEU A 39 -9.26 -0.73 1.36
N VAL A 40 -10.42 -1.36 1.28
CA VAL A 40 -10.58 -2.77 0.91
C VAL A 40 -11.36 -2.80 -0.40
N SER A 41 -10.95 -3.66 -1.33
CA SER A 41 -11.70 -3.85 -2.58
C SER A 41 -13.06 -4.49 -2.30
N VAL A 42 -14.01 -4.34 -3.22
CA VAL A 42 -15.39 -4.83 -3.03
C VAL A 42 -15.46 -6.36 -2.90
N ASP A 43 -14.51 -7.06 -3.51
CA ASP A 43 -14.35 -8.51 -3.46
C ASP A 43 -13.51 -8.98 -2.26
N ASP A 44 -13.09 -8.07 -1.38
CA ASP A 44 -12.22 -8.33 -0.21
C ASP A 44 -10.84 -8.95 -0.54
N GLU A 45 -10.44 -8.98 -1.83
CA GLU A 45 -9.18 -9.60 -2.25
C GLU A 45 -7.97 -8.66 -2.16
N LYS A 46 -8.20 -7.34 -2.12
CA LYS A 46 -7.15 -6.32 -2.13
C LYS A 46 -7.22 -5.41 -0.91
N PHE A 47 -6.05 -5.13 -0.36
CA PHE A 47 -5.83 -4.15 0.68
C PHE A 47 -5.04 -2.97 0.11
N VAL A 48 -5.63 -1.77 0.15
CA VAL A 48 -5.04 -0.56 -0.42
C VAL A 48 -4.61 0.38 0.71
N VAL A 49 -3.33 0.77 0.68
CA VAL A 49 -2.76 1.76 1.59
C VAL A 49 -2.61 3.08 0.84
N LEU A 50 -3.33 4.11 1.28
CA LEU A 50 -3.19 5.45 0.75
C LEU A 50 -2.22 6.23 1.65
N GLY A 51 -0.96 6.33 1.21
CA GLY A 51 0.03 7.22 1.79
C GLY A 51 -0.10 8.65 1.27
N LYS A 52 0.68 9.58 1.82
CA LYS A 52 0.66 10.98 1.36
C LYS A 52 1.34 11.17 0.01
N LYS A 53 2.38 10.38 -0.29
CA LYS A 53 3.10 10.46 -1.58
C LYS A 53 2.74 9.32 -2.52
N TYR A 54 2.60 8.11 -1.98
CA TYR A 54 2.37 6.91 -2.78
C TYR A 54 1.16 6.12 -2.28
N HIS A 55 0.56 5.37 -3.21
CA HIS A 55 -0.55 4.47 -2.93
C HIS A 55 -0.12 3.05 -3.28
N TYR A 56 -0.41 2.11 -2.40
CA TYR A 56 0.01 0.72 -2.51
C TYR A 56 -1.21 -0.19 -2.54
N VAL A 57 -1.14 -1.24 -3.35
CA VAL A 57 -2.18 -2.26 -3.45
C VAL A 57 -1.52 -3.60 -3.16
N PHE A 58 -2.01 -4.26 -2.12
CA PHE A 58 -1.56 -5.58 -1.69
C PHE A 58 -2.68 -6.59 -1.86
N ASP A 59 -2.32 -7.87 -1.97
CA ASP A 59 -3.28 -8.94 -1.72
C ASP A 59 -3.71 -8.88 -0.24
N MET A 60 -4.98 -9.18 0.04
CA MET A 60 -5.50 -9.17 1.40
C MET A 60 -4.76 -10.20 2.26
N PRO A 61 -4.06 -9.78 3.33
CA PRO A 61 -3.46 -10.70 4.28
C PRO A 61 -4.54 -11.55 4.97
N GLU A 62 -4.19 -12.80 5.30
CA GLU A 62 -5.06 -13.69 6.05
C GLU A 62 -5.47 -13.03 7.37
N HIS A 63 -6.75 -13.19 7.76
CA HIS A 63 -7.39 -12.58 8.92
C HIS A 63 -7.55 -11.04 8.91
N LEU A 64 -6.77 -10.28 8.14
CA LEU A 64 -6.88 -8.81 8.13
C LEU A 64 -8.27 -8.34 7.66
N GLY A 65 -8.85 -9.03 6.68
CA GLY A 65 -10.22 -8.72 6.21
C GLY A 65 -11.26 -8.78 7.33
N ALA A 66 -11.22 -9.83 8.16
CA ALA A 66 -12.14 -9.99 9.29
C ALA A 66 -11.96 -8.87 10.33
N VAL A 67 -10.70 -8.54 10.65
CA VAL A 67 -10.34 -7.44 11.56
C VAL A 67 -10.85 -6.10 11.05
N LEU A 68 -10.73 -5.82 9.74
CA LEU A 68 -11.21 -4.58 9.13
C LEU A 68 -12.75 -4.51 9.04
N ALA A 69 -13.42 -5.66 8.93
CA ALA A 69 -14.89 -5.75 8.96
C ALA A 69 -15.47 -5.68 10.37
N SER A 70 -14.64 -5.78 11.41
CA SER A 70 -15.08 -5.89 12.80
C SER A 70 -15.80 -4.63 13.31
N PRO A 71 -16.64 -4.77 14.35
CA PRO A 71 -17.24 -3.63 15.05
C PRO A 71 -16.18 -2.71 15.68
N TYR A 72 -15.09 -3.28 16.17
CA TYR A 72 -14.01 -2.58 16.87
C TYR A 72 -12.97 -1.93 15.96
N ARG A 73 -13.11 -2.05 14.63
CA ARG A 73 -12.15 -1.50 13.64
C ARG A 73 -11.76 -0.03 13.87
N LYS A 74 -12.66 0.78 14.45
CA LYS A 74 -12.42 2.21 14.72
C LYS A 74 -11.44 2.44 15.87
N SER A 75 -11.24 1.46 16.74
CA SER A 75 -10.28 1.49 17.84
C SER A 75 -8.88 1.04 17.41
N ILE A 76 -8.73 0.50 16.19
CA ILE A 76 -7.44 0.05 15.67
C ILE A 76 -6.53 1.24 15.38
N LYS A 77 -5.33 1.19 15.94
CA LYS A 77 -4.18 2.01 15.55
C LYS A 77 -3.28 1.18 14.65
N ALA A 78 -3.27 1.51 13.36
CA ALA A 78 -2.40 0.86 12.39
C ALA A 78 -1.08 1.65 12.22
N SER A 79 0.01 0.94 12.02
CA SER A 79 1.30 1.50 11.62
C SER A 79 1.89 0.63 10.53
N LEU A 80 2.54 1.24 9.54
CA LEU A 80 3.16 0.52 8.43
C LEU A 80 4.58 1.04 8.27
N TYR A 81 5.51 0.12 8.03
CA TYR A 81 6.93 0.40 8.05
C TYR A 81 7.68 -0.61 7.18
N GLU A 82 8.95 -0.32 6.91
CA GLU A 82 9.87 -1.20 6.18
C GLU A 82 9.39 -1.56 4.76
N PHE A 83 8.77 -0.61 4.05
CA PHE A 83 8.41 -0.84 2.66
C PHE A 83 9.66 -0.90 1.78
N VAL A 84 9.82 -2.03 1.09
CA VAL A 84 10.92 -2.30 0.16
C VAL A 84 10.36 -2.69 -1.20
N ALA A 85 10.80 -2.00 -2.25
CA ALA A 85 10.50 -2.36 -3.64
C ALA A 85 11.68 -3.12 -4.26
N GLN A 86 11.44 -4.35 -4.71
CA GLN A 86 12.41 -5.19 -5.41
C GLN A 86 11.82 -5.69 -6.73
N GLY A 87 12.27 -5.11 -7.84
CA GLY A 87 11.73 -5.40 -9.17
C GLY A 87 10.24 -5.05 -9.26
N SER A 88 9.39 -6.05 -9.46
CA SER A 88 7.92 -5.89 -9.52
C SER A 88 7.21 -6.19 -8.19
N LYS A 89 7.95 -6.45 -7.11
CA LYS A 89 7.39 -6.78 -5.80
C LYS A 89 7.61 -5.63 -4.82
N ILE A 90 6.56 -5.29 -4.08
CA ILE A 90 6.64 -4.45 -2.89
C ILE A 90 6.35 -5.34 -1.69
N SER A 91 7.22 -5.27 -0.67
CA SER A 91 6.99 -5.87 0.64
C SER A 91 7.02 -4.77 1.70
N GLY A 92 6.42 -5.03 2.85
CA GLY A 92 6.51 -4.17 4.02
C GLY A 92 5.77 -4.83 5.18
N ASP A 93 5.93 -4.24 6.36
CA ASP A 93 5.31 -4.70 7.57
C ASP A 93 4.20 -3.75 8.02
N PHE A 94 3.23 -4.32 8.73
CA PHE A 94 2.23 -3.53 9.42
C PHE A 94 2.01 -4.08 10.83
N SER A 95 1.69 -3.18 11.75
CA SER A 95 1.23 -3.53 13.09
C SER A 95 -0.14 -2.93 13.32
N LEU A 96 -1.06 -3.74 13.85
CA LEU A 96 -2.36 -3.30 14.34
C LEU A 96 -2.32 -3.34 15.86
N ARG A 97 -2.65 -2.22 16.50
CA ARG A 97 -2.71 -2.12 17.96
C ARG A 97 -4.09 -1.71 18.41
N LEU A 98 -4.51 -2.31 19.51
CA LEU A 98 -5.74 -2.00 20.22
C LEU A 98 -5.37 -1.58 21.64
N HIS A 99 -6.05 -0.55 22.16
CA HIS A 99 -5.92 -0.14 23.55
C HIS A 99 -7.19 -0.53 24.29
N ARG A 100 -7.03 -1.23 25.42
CA ARG A 100 -8.16 -1.73 26.21
C ARG A 100 -9.16 -0.64 26.59
N ASP A 101 -8.65 0.56 26.88
CA ASP A 101 -9.42 1.73 27.28
C ASP A 101 -10.33 2.28 26.16
N ASP A 102 -10.02 1.96 24.90
CA ASP A 102 -10.78 2.38 23.71
C ASP A 102 -11.86 1.35 23.30
N MET A 103 -12.12 0.33 24.12
CA MET A 103 -12.91 -0.83 23.74
C MET A 103 -13.94 -1.25 24.78
N THR A 104 -15.07 -1.78 24.31
CA THR A 104 -16.02 -2.51 25.17
C THR A 104 -15.47 -3.90 25.48
N ASP A 105 -16.00 -4.54 26.53
CA ASP A 105 -15.61 -5.92 26.89
C ASP A 105 -15.93 -6.91 25.76
N GLU A 106 -17.07 -6.71 25.07
CA GLU A 106 -17.47 -7.53 23.93
C GLU A 106 -16.47 -7.39 22.77
N ASP A 107 -16.13 -6.15 22.42
CA ASP A 107 -15.17 -5.86 21.36
C ASP A 107 -13.78 -6.41 21.67
N TRP A 108 -13.34 -6.29 22.94
CA TRP A 108 -12.07 -6.84 23.40
C TRP A 108 -12.02 -8.37 23.25
N ASN A 109 -13.05 -9.07 23.70
CA ASN A 109 -13.11 -10.53 23.58
C ASN A 109 -13.14 -10.97 22.11
N ARG A 110 -13.87 -10.26 21.24
CA ARG A 110 -13.86 -10.56 19.80
C ARG A 110 -12.50 -10.32 19.17
N ALA A 111 -11.79 -9.26 19.55
CA ALA A 111 -10.44 -9.02 19.06
C ALA A 111 -9.48 -10.17 19.43
N LEU A 112 -9.62 -10.76 20.62
CA LEU A 112 -8.86 -11.94 21.01
C LEU A 112 -9.22 -13.17 20.15
N GLU A 113 -10.51 -13.37 19.85
CA GLU A 113 -10.97 -14.44 18.93
C GLU A 113 -10.45 -14.24 17.49
N ASP A 114 -10.34 -13.00 17.06
CA ASP A 114 -9.80 -12.61 15.75
C ASP A 114 -8.25 -12.66 15.69
N GLY A 115 -7.59 -13.04 16.79
CA GLY A 115 -6.16 -13.36 16.83
C GLY A 115 -5.24 -12.27 17.41
N PHE A 116 -5.79 -11.21 18.01
CA PHE A 116 -4.96 -10.25 18.74
C PHE A 116 -4.40 -10.88 20.02
N THR A 117 -3.13 -10.61 20.31
CA THR A 117 -2.45 -11.01 21.55
C THR A 117 -2.06 -9.80 22.38
N THR A 118 -1.79 -10.00 23.68
CA THR A 118 -1.27 -8.91 24.49
C THR A 118 0.23 -8.73 24.24
N LEU A 119 0.67 -7.47 24.18
CA LEU A 119 2.08 -7.14 23.96
C LEU A 119 2.91 -7.65 25.14
N GLY A 120 3.67 -8.74 24.94
CA GLY A 120 4.54 -9.33 25.95
C GLY A 120 4.33 -10.82 26.22
N ASP A 121 3.41 -11.48 25.52
CA ASP A 121 3.22 -12.94 25.55
C ASP A 121 4.09 -13.69 24.52
#